data_AF-F1LI80-F1
#
_entry.id   AF-F1LI80-F1
#
_cell.length_a   1.000
_cell.length_b   1.000
_cell.length_c   1.000
_cell.angle_alpha   90.00
_cell.angle_beta   90.00
_cell.angle_gamma   90.00
#
_symmetry.space_group_name_H-M   'P 1'
#
loop_
_entity.id
_entity.type
_entity.pdbx_description
1 polymer ?
#
loop_
_entity_poly.entity_id
_entity_poly.type
_entity_poly.pdbx_seq_one_letter_code
_entity_poly.pdbx_strand_id
1 'polypeptide(L)'
;MSAEDLTTTVHQVNSNHSSTTATLPQYSVPAPQVAGASKYSQLLSVIEELSKDIRPTYTGNKICAERLKRSIIHARILVRECILETDRNARQ
;
A
#
# COMPACT_ATOMS: atom_id res chain seq x y z
N MET A 1 -55.66 19.55 -8.96
CA MET A 1 -54.22 19.69 -9.19
C MET A 1 -53.62 18.31 -9.09
N SER A 2 -53.48 17.59 -10.20
CA SER A 2 -52.34 17.70 -11.14
C SER A 2 -51.12 17.01 -10.51
N ALA A 3 -50.99 15.70 -10.63
CA ALA A 3 -50.59 14.96 -11.85
C ALA A 3 -49.08 15.09 -12.08
N GLU A 4 -48.37 14.04 -11.69
CA GLU A 4 -46.93 13.85 -11.93
C GLU A 4 -46.80 12.96 -13.16
N ASP A 5 -46.10 13.47 -14.18
CA ASP A 5 -46.05 12.90 -15.54
C ASP A 5 -44.95 11.85 -15.69
N LEU A 6 -45.16 10.91 -16.64
CA LEU A 6 -44.25 9.94 -17.29
C LEU A 6 -42.75 10.01 -16.89
N THR A 7 -42.01 8.91 -16.66
CA THR A 7 -41.53 7.94 -17.67
C THR A 7 -40.48 7.01 -17.00
N THR A 8 -40.11 5.78 -17.43
CA THR A 8 -40.66 4.81 -18.40
C THR A 8 -40.08 3.39 -18.16
N THR A 9 -40.92 2.36 -18.39
CA THR A 9 -40.69 0.92 -18.61
C THR A 9 -39.76 0.04 -17.71
N VAL A 10 -40.32 -1.14 -17.45
CA VAL A 10 -39.84 -2.31 -16.70
C VAL A 10 -38.52 -2.88 -17.22
N HIS A 11 -37.61 -3.21 -16.29
CA HIS A 11 -36.42 -4.04 -16.57
C HIS A 11 -36.80 -5.53 -16.71
N GLN A 12 -36.13 -6.18 -17.66
CA GLN A 12 -36.31 -7.59 -18.03
C GLN A 12 -36.11 -8.56 -16.86
N VAL A 13 -37.03 -9.52 -16.71
CA VAL A 13 -36.92 -10.59 -15.72
C VAL A 13 -35.82 -11.59 -16.11
N ASN A 14 -34.92 -11.89 -15.17
CA ASN A 14 -34.03 -13.05 -15.26
C ASN A 14 -33.77 -13.63 -13.85
N SER A 15 -34.72 -14.43 -13.38
CA SER A 15 -34.49 -15.35 -12.26
C SER A 15 -33.51 -16.43 -12.68
N ASN A 16 -32.47 -16.72 -11.88
CA ASN A 16 -31.91 -18.06 -11.77
C ASN A 16 -30.98 -18.25 -10.55
N HIS A 17 -31.33 -19.25 -9.73
CA HIS A 17 -30.51 -20.07 -8.84
C HIS A 17 -29.49 -19.44 -7.85
N SER A 18 -29.88 -19.53 -6.57
CA SER A 18 -29.14 -20.19 -5.49
C SER A 18 -27.60 -20.18 -5.48
N SER A 19 -27.00 -19.33 -4.63
CA SER A 19 -25.98 -19.72 -3.63
C SER A 19 -25.54 -18.51 -2.80
N THR A 20 -25.76 -18.54 -1.49
CA THR A 20 -25.26 -17.50 -0.57
C THR A 20 -23.77 -17.69 -0.30
N THR A 21 -22.93 -16.98 -1.06
CA THR A 21 -21.56 -16.65 -0.65
C THR A 21 -21.42 -15.13 -0.63
N ALA A 22 -21.01 -14.58 0.51
CA ALA A 22 -20.85 -13.14 0.66
C ALA A 22 -19.49 -12.72 0.07
N THR A 23 -19.49 -12.33 -1.20
CA THR A 23 -18.29 -11.82 -1.87
C THR A 23 -17.95 -10.43 -1.34
N LEU A 24 -17.07 -10.35 -0.35
CA LEU A 24 -16.46 -9.07 0.06
C LEU A 24 -15.73 -8.46 -1.15
N PRO A 25 -15.82 -7.13 -1.38
CA PRO A 25 -14.95 -6.46 -2.34
C PRO A 25 -13.50 -6.63 -1.91
N GLN A 26 -12.71 -7.39 -2.69
CA GLN A 26 -11.26 -7.39 -2.53
C GLN A 26 -10.72 -6.04 -2.99
N TYR A 27 -10.62 -5.09 -2.06
CA TYR A 27 -9.69 -3.97 -2.19
C TYR A 27 -8.27 -4.50 -2.07
N SER A 28 -7.79 -5.08 -3.16
CA SER A 28 -6.37 -5.37 -3.35
C SER A 28 -5.66 -4.04 -3.50
N VAL A 29 -5.19 -3.48 -2.38
CA VAL A 29 -4.41 -2.25 -2.37
C VAL A 29 -3.12 -2.50 -3.13
N PRO A 30 -2.88 -1.84 -4.28
CA PRO A 30 -1.58 -1.90 -4.90
C PRO A 30 -0.66 -1.10 -3.99
N ALA A 31 0.17 -1.79 -3.21
CA ALA A 31 1.35 -1.14 -2.66
C ALA A 31 2.09 -0.51 -3.85
N PRO A 32 2.54 0.76 -3.76
CA PRO A 32 3.30 1.37 -4.82
C PRO A 32 4.72 0.80 -4.82
N GLN A 33 4.85 -0.45 -5.29
CA GLN A 33 6.08 -0.90 -5.93
C GLN A 33 6.28 -0.04 -7.17
N VAL A 34 6.97 1.09 -6.97
CA VAL A 34 7.46 1.95 -8.03
C VAL A 34 8.40 1.10 -8.89
N ALA A 35 7.87 0.57 -9.99
CA ALA A 35 8.61 -0.19 -10.96
C ALA A 35 9.65 0.73 -11.62
N GLY A 36 10.89 0.69 -11.10
CA GLY A 36 11.97 1.61 -11.46
C GLY A 36 12.60 2.37 -10.29
N ALA A 37 12.12 2.23 -9.04
CA ALA A 37 12.82 2.77 -7.88
C ALA A 37 14.10 1.96 -7.61
N SER A 38 15.27 2.57 -7.85
CA SER A 38 16.58 2.05 -7.47
C SER A 38 16.66 1.73 -5.97
N LYS A 39 17.62 0.90 -5.54
CA LYS A 39 17.80 0.57 -4.12
C LYS A 39 18.00 1.83 -3.26
N TYR A 40 18.61 2.86 -3.84
CA TYR A 40 18.75 4.19 -3.24
C TYR A 40 17.41 4.90 -3.02
N SER A 41 16.50 4.90 -4.01
CA SER A 41 15.17 5.51 -3.89
C SER A 41 14.32 4.79 -2.82
N GLN A 42 14.40 3.46 -2.78
CA GLN A 42 13.76 2.67 -1.72
C GLN A 42 14.35 3.01 -0.34
N LEU A 43 15.67 3.20 -0.23
CA LEU A 43 16.34 3.56 1.02
C LEU A 43 15.91 4.94 1.53
N LEU A 44 15.81 5.94 0.63
CA LEU A 44 15.34 7.27 0.98
C LEU A 44 13.92 7.23 1.54
N SER A 45 13.02 6.49 0.90
CA SER A 45 11.64 6.31 1.39
C SER A 45 11.57 5.66 2.78
N VAL A 46 12.42 4.67 3.07
CA VAL A 46 12.51 4.08 4.42
C VAL A 46 13.03 5.08 5.45
N ILE A 47 13.94 5.99 5.09
CA ILE A 47 14.45 7.05 6.00
C ILE A 47 13.35 8.07 6.31
N GLU A 48 12.55 8.45 5.32
CA GLU A 48 11.38 9.32 5.51
C GLU A 48 10.34 8.67 6.45
N GLU A 49 10.05 7.38 6.26
CA GLU A 49 9.17 6.60 7.16
C GLU A 49 9.71 6.53 8.59
N LEU A 50 11.01 6.24 8.76
CA LEU A 50 11.67 6.17 10.07
C LEU A 50 11.47 7.45 10.88
N SER A 51 11.65 8.61 10.26
CA SER A 51 11.56 9.91 10.94
C SER A 51 10.15 10.23 11.48
N LYS A 52 9.09 9.67 10.89
CA LYS A 52 7.70 9.80 11.36
C LYS A 52 7.47 9.04 12.67
N ASP A 53 8.13 7.90 12.87
CA ASP A 53 7.95 7.05 14.06
C ASP A 53 8.73 7.50 15.30
N ILE A 54 9.72 8.39 15.14
CA ILE A 54 10.58 8.83 16.24
C ILE A 54 9.75 9.50 17.36
N ARG A 55 8.93 10.50 17.04
CA ARG A 55 8.14 11.22 18.07
C ARG A 55 7.12 10.32 18.79
N PRO A 56 6.28 9.52 18.11
CA PRO A 56 5.35 8.61 18.78
C PRO A 56 6.02 7.52 19.62
N THR A 57 7.24 7.10 19.24
CA THR A 57 8.02 6.12 20.02
C THR A 57 8.41 6.69 21.38
N TYR A 58 8.86 7.96 21.44
CA TYR A 58 9.17 8.62 22.71
C TYR A 58 7.95 8.85 23.61
N THR A 59 6.74 8.96 23.05
CA THR A 59 5.49 9.02 23.83
C THR A 59 4.94 7.63 24.20
N GLY A 60 5.74 6.56 24.06
CA GLY A 60 5.37 5.21 24.50
C GLY A 60 4.50 4.40 23.54
N ASN A 61 4.35 4.81 22.27
CA ASN A 61 3.61 4.02 21.29
C ASN A 61 4.39 2.76 20.90
N LYS A 62 3.98 1.62 21.46
CA LYS A 62 4.59 0.30 21.21
C LYS A 62 4.59 -0.12 19.74
N ILE A 63 3.55 0.24 18.98
CA ILE A 63 3.45 -0.13 17.55
C ILE A 63 4.49 0.65 16.73
N CYS A 64 4.63 1.95 16.99
CA CYS A 64 5.69 2.77 16.39
C CYS A 64 7.08 2.27 16.79
N ALA A 65 7.29 1.86 18.04
CA ALA A 65 8.56 1.30 18.51
C ALA A 65 8.94 0.00 17.77
N GLU A 66 8.00 -0.94 17.59
CA GLU A 66 8.25 -2.16 16.80
C GLU A 66 8.50 -1.84 15.32
N ARG A 67 7.72 -0.92 14.74
CA ARG A 67 7.88 -0.49 13.35
C ARG A 67 9.23 0.18 13.11
N LEU A 68 9.66 1.07 14.01
CA LEU A 68 10.95 1.75 13.99
C LEU A 68 12.10 0.72 14.01
N LYS A 69 12.07 -0.26 14.92
CA LYS A 69 13.07 -1.36 14.96
C LYS A 69 13.11 -2.14 13.64
N ARG A 70 11.94 -2.51 13.09
CA ARG A 70 11.84 -3.27 11.83
C ARG A 70 12.40 -2.48 10.65
N SER A 71 12.03 -1.20 10.53
CA SER A 71 12.50 -0.30 9.48
C SER A 71 14.00 -0.01 9.58
N ILE A 72 14.58 0.07 10.79
CA ILE A 72 16.05 0.17 10.97
C ILE A 72 16.76 -1.09 10.44
N ILE A 73 16.26 -2.28 10.77
CA ILE A 73 16.83 -3.54 10.26
C ILE A 73 16.73 -3.61 8.73
N HIS A 74 15.57 -3.24 8.18
CA HIS A 74 15.34 -3.21 6.73
C HIS A 74 16.29 -2.23 6.02
N ALA A 75 16.41 -0.99 6.52
CA ALA A 75 17.35 0.00 5.99
C ALA A 75 18.80 -0.52 5.98
N ARG A 76 19.24 -1.23 7.03
CA ARG A 76 20.60 -1.82 7.09
C ARG A 76 20.84 -2.90 6.03
N ILE A 77 19.82 -3.68 5.66
CA ILE A 77 19.92 -4.64 4.55
C ILE A 77 19.99 -3.88 3.23
N LEU A 78 19.08 -2.94 3.03
CA LEU A 78 18.95 -2.16 1.80
C LEU A 78 20.18 -1.28 1.49
N VAL A 79 20.87 -0.77 2.51
CA VAL A 79 22.18 -0.11 2.36
C VAL A 79 23.23 -1.04 1.73
N ARG A 80 23.27 -2.32 2.15
CA ARG A 80 24.22 -3.30 1.58
C ARG A 80 23.90 -3.58 0.12
N GLU A 81 22.62 -3.74 -0.20
CA GLU A 81 22.17 -3.91 -1.59
C GLU A 81 22.48 -2.67 -2.45
N CYS A 82 22.28 -1.47 -1.93
CA CYS A 82 22.55 -0.21 -2.61
C CYS A 82 24.06 -0.02 -2.91
N ILE A 83 24.93 -0.42 -1.99
CA ILE A 83 26.39 -0.40 -2.20
C ILE A 83 26.78 -1.39 -3.31
N LEU A 84 26.23 -2.60 -3.29
CA LEU A 84 26.49 -3.64 -4.31
C LEU A 84 25.95 -3.25 -5.70
N GLU A 85 24.76 -2.63 -5.76
CA GLU A 85 24.20 -2.07 -6.99
C GLU A 85 25.11 -0.97 -7.57
N THR A 86 25.64 -0.10 -6.70
CA THR A 86 26.55 0.99 -7.10
C THR A 86 27.91 0.46 -7.60
N ASP A 87 28.54 -0.48 -6.88
CA ASP A 87 29.82 -1.07 -7.30
C ASP A 87 29.69 -1.81 -8.65
N ARG A 88 28.59 -2.55 -8.84
CA ARG A 88 28.30 -3.18 -10.13
C ARG A 88 28.13 -2.15 -11.25
N ASN A 89 27.33 -1.10 -11.03
CA ASN A 89 27.09 -0.07 -12.03
C ASN A 89 28.31 0.82 -12.32
N ALA A 90 29.32 0.83 -11.44
CA ALA A 90 30.59 1.51 -11.66
C ALA A 90 31.64 0.64 -12.40
N ARG A 91 31.37 -0.65 -12.60
CA ARG A 91 32.22 -1.60 -13.35
C ARG A 91 31.68 -1.95 -14.74
N GLN A 92 30.48 -1.47 -15.08
CA GLN A 92 29.85 -1.60 -16.40
C GLN A 92 30.13 -0.37 -17.26
#